data_AF-A0A2G3Q0X1-F1
#
_entry.id   AF-A0A2G3Q0X1-F1
#
_cell.length_a   1.000
_cell.length_b   1.000
_cell.length_c   1.000
_cell.angle_alpha   90.00
_cell.angle_beta   90.00
_cell.angle_gamma   90.00
#
_symmetry.space_group_name_H-M   'P 1'
#
loop_
_entity.id
_entity.type
_entity.pdbx_description
1 polymer ?
#
loop_
_entity_poly.entity_id
_entity_poly.type
_entity_poly.pdbx_seq_one_letter_code
_entity_poly.pdbx_strand_id
1 'polypeptide(L)' 'MQLIGFVLLCIGLAITLGARRIVLAKTKLDKEDKEEIEILAAGAIIAVRLAGFVVAAIGLVFLMLMH' A
#
# COMPACT_ATOMS: atom_id res chain seq x y z
N MET A 1 -17.19 -16.14 5.15
CA MET A 1 -16.92 -14.75 4.71
C MET A 1 -15.98 -13.99 5.66
N GLN A 2 -15.97 -14.29 6.97
CA GLN A 2 -14.96 -13.78 7.92
C GLN A 2 -13.49 -13.97 7.47
N LEU A 3 -13.16 -15.14 6.90
CA LEU A 3 -11.83 -15.44 6.35
C LEU A 3 -11.43 -14.46 5.23
N ILE A 4 -12.39 -14.01 4.43
CA ILE A 4 -12.15 -13.05 3.34
C ILE A 4 -11.81 -11.68 3.91
N GLY A 5 -12.56 -11.21 4.92
CA GLY A 5 -12.26 -9.96 5.63
C GLY A 5 -10.87 -9.97 6.28
N PHE A 6 -10.49 -11.09 6.90
CA PHE A 6 -9.16 -11.27 7.48
C PHE A 6 -8.05 -11.22 6.43
N VAL A 7 -8.23 -11.92 5.31
CA VAL A 7 -7.26 -11.91 4.20
C VAL A 7 -7.14 -10.49 3.61
N LEU A 8 -8.25 -9.78 3.41
CA LEU A 8 -8.24 -8.38 2.95
C LEU A 8 -7.49 -7.45 3.91
N LEU A 9 -7.69 -7.62 5.22
CA LEU A 9 -6.99 -6.86 6.25
C LEU A 9 -5.48 -7.10 6.17
N CYS A 10 -5.06 -8.37 6.08
CA CYS A 10 -3.65 -8.74 5.96
C CYS A 10 -3.01 -8.18 4.68
N ILE A 11 -3.71 -8.25 3.55
CA ILE A 11 -3.23 -7.71 2.26
C ILE A 11 -3.13 -6.17 2.35
N GLY A 12 -4.13 -5.49 2.89
CA GLY A 12 -4.11 -4.04 3.07
C GLY A 12 -2.94 -3.58 3.95
N LEU A 13 -2.68 -4.28 5.05
CA LEU A 13 -1.51 -4.03 5.91
C LEU A 13 -0.19 -4.28 5.19
N ALA A 14 -0.08 -5.39 4.46
CA ALA A 14 1.11 -5.73 3.69
C ALA A 14 1.42 -4.67 2.62
N ILE A 15 0.40 -4.15 1.92
CA ILE A 15 0.56 -3.07 0.94
C ILE A 15 1.00 -1.77 1.62
N THR A 16 0.37 -1.42 2.75
CA THR A 16 0.68 -0.17 3.47
C THR A 16 2.13 -0.15 3.99
N LEU A 17 2.60 -1.28 4.53
CA LEU A 17 3.98 -1.44 5.01
C LEU A 17 4.98 -1.62 3.86
N GLY A 18 4.57 -2.31 2.80
CA GLY A 18 5.38 -2.62 1.62
C GLY A 18 5.48 -1.49 0.59
N ALA A 19 4.69 -0.42 0.72
CA ALA A 19 4.57 0.67 -0.26
C ALA A 19 5.93 1.22 -0.71
N ARG A 20 6.86 1.45 0.22
CA ARG A 20 8.21 1.94 -0.09
C ARG A 20 8.99 0.96 -0.97
N ARG A 21 8.94 -0.34 -0.68
CA ARG A 21 9.61 -1.36 -1.49
C ARG A 21 8.95 -1.53 -2.85
N ILE A 22 7.62 -1.48 -2.92
CA ILE A 22 6.86 -1.60 -4.18
C ILE A 22 7.24 -0.47 -5.14
N VAL A 23 7.24 0.76 -4.64
CA VAL A 23 7.56 1.93 -5.46
C VAL A 23 9.04 1.92 -5.85
N LEU A 24 9.96 1.71 -4.91
CA LEU A 24 11.40 1.68 -5.24
C LEU A 24 11.79 0.52 -6.17
N ALA A 25 11.10 -0.62 -6.11
CA ALA A 25 11.35 -1.74 -7.03
C ALA A 25 10.85 -1.44 -8.44
N LYS A 26 9.78 -0.63 -8.59
CA LYS A 26 9.24 -0.24 -9.90
C LYS A 26 9.96 0.96 -10.51
N THR A 27 10.39 1.90 -9.68
CA THR A 27 11.13 3.07 -10.11
C THR A 27 12.59 2.67 -10.27
N LYS A 28 13.00 2.29 -11.49
CA LYS A 28 14.42 2.20 -11.83
C LYS A 28 15.03 3.58 -11.63
N LEU A 29 15.69 3.78 -10.49
CA LEU A 29 16.44 4.99 -10.17
C LEU A 29 17.67 5.03 -11.11
N ASP A 30 17.47 5.57 -12.31
CA ASP A 30 18.59 6.03 -13.12
C ASP A 30 19.24 7.20 -12.38
N LYS A 31 20.56 7.15 -12.23
CA LYS A 31 21.29 7.94 -11.23
C LYS A 31 21.37 9.44 -11.54
N GLU A 32 20.84 9.87 -12.68
CA GLU A 32 21.03 11.21 -13.23
C GLU A 32 20.11 12.26 -12.59
N ASP A 33 18.89 11.89 -12.15
CA ASP A 33 17.89 12.83 -11.57
C ASP A 33 17.34 12.36 -10.21
N LYS A 34 18.21 12.12 -9.24
CA LYS A 34 17.82 11.56 -7.94
C LYS A 34 16.79 12.41 -7.18
N GLU A 35 16.86 13.73 -7.29
CA GLU A 35 16.03 14.64 -6.48
C GLU A 35 14.59 14.73 -7.02
N GLU A 36 14.39 14.86 -8.34
CA GLU A 36 13.06 14.82 -8.94
C GLU A 36 12.41 13.44 -8.82
N ILE A 37 13.19 12.37 -9.02
CA ILE A 37 12.71 11.00 -8.89
C ILE A 37 12.33 10.69 -7.43
N GLU A 38 13.02 11.23 -6.44
CA GLU A 38 12.65 11.07 -5.02
C GLU A 38 11.32 11.72 -4.70
N ILE A 39 11.03 12.92 -5.22
CA ILE A 39 9.76 13.61 -5.01
C ILE A 39 8.60 12.82 -5.66
N LEU A 40 8.79 12.37 -6.90
CA LEU A 40 7.82 11.53 -7.61
C LEU A 40 7.60 10.18 -6.90
N ALA A 41 8.67 9.54 -6.43
CA ALA A 41 8.60 8.32 -5.66
C ALA A 41 7.90 8.55 -4.31
N ALA A 42 8.13 9.68 -3.63
CA ALA A 42 7.46 10.02 -2.39
C ALA A 42 5.94 10.16 -2.61
N GLY A 43 5.51 10.85 -3.68
CA GLY A 43 4.10 10.94 -4.07
C GLY A 43 3.48 9.57 -4.34
N ALA A 44 4.18 8.70 -5.08
CA ALA A 44 3.73 7.35 -5.35
C ALA A 44 3.67 6.48 -4.07
N ILE A 45 4.62 6.62 -3.14
CA ILE A 45 4.60 5.89 -1.85
C ILE A 45 3.38 6.30 -1.04
N ILE A 46 3.04 7.58 -1.00
CA ILE A 46 1.86 8.09 -0.29
C ILE A 46 0.58 7.53 -0.93
N ALA A 47 0.47 7.55 -2.26
CA ALA A 47 -0.67 6.99 -2.98
C ALA A 47 -0.86 5.48 -2.70
N VAL A 48 0.22 4.70 -2.73
CA VAL A 48 0.17 3.25 -2.44
C VAL A 48 -0.19 2.99 -0.97
N ARG A 49 0.32 3.81 -0.04
CA ARG A 49 -0.08 3.73 1.37
C ARG A 49 -1.57 4.01 1.58
N LEU A 50 -2.11 5.04 0.93
CA LEU A 50 -3.53 5.36 0.96
C LEU A 50 -4.38 4.21 0.41
N ALA A 51 -3.98 3.62 -0.72
CA ALA A 51 -4.66 2.45 -1.27
C ALA A 51 -4.64 1.26 -0.30
N GLY A 52 -3.49 0.96 0.31
CA GLY A 52 -3.37 -0.08 1.34
C GLY A 52 -4.25 0.18 2.56
N PHE A 53 -4.35 1.43 3.01
CA PHE A 53 -5.22 1.83 4.12
C PHE A 53 -6.70 1.63 3.78
N VAL A 54 -7.13 1.99 2.57
CA VAL A 54 -8.52 1.79 2.12
C VAL A 54 -8.84 0.30 2.06
N VAL A 55 -7.95 -0.52 1.51
CA VAL A 55 -8.12 -1.99 1.46
C VAL A 55 -8.19 -2.59 2.86
N ALA A 56 -7.33 -2.14 3.78
CA ALA A 56 -7.35 -2.58 5.18
C ALA A 56 -8.65 -2.16 5.87
N ALA A 57 -9.11 -0.92 5.67
CA ALA A 57 -10.37 -0.43 6.24
C ALA A 57 -11.57 -1.24 5.74
N ILE A 58 -11.63 -1.56 4.45
CA ILE A 58 -12.67 -2.43 3.88
C ILE A 58 -12.60 -3.83 4.51
N GLY A 59 -11.41 -4.43 4.61
CA GLY A 59 -11.23 -5.72 5.28
C GLY A 59 -11.71 -5.72 6.73
N LEU A 60 -11.45 -4.63 7.45
CA LEU A 60 -11.88 -4.44 8.84
C LEU A 60 -13.41 -4.29 8.94
N VAL A 61 -14.02 -3.51 8.03
CA VAL A 61 -15.48 -3.39 7.94
C VAL A 61 -16.14 -4.74 7.65
N PHE A 62 -15.58 -5.54 6.74
CA PHE A 62 -16.05 -6.89 6.46
C PHE A 62 -15.90 -7.83 7.67
N LEU A 63 -14.83 -7.70 8.46
CA LEU A 63 -14.65 -8.44 9.70
C LEU A 63 -15.67 -8.04 10.78
N MET A 64 -15.97 -6.74 10.91
CA MET A 64 -16.94 -6.24 11.89
C MET A 64 -18.39 -6.56 11.54
N LEU A 65 -18.78 -6.45 10.26
CA LEU A 65 -20.15 -6.78 9.80
C LEU A 65 -20.48 -8.27 9.87
N MET A 66 -19.46 -9.12 10.00
CA MET A 66 -19.60 -10.58 10.02
C MET A 66 -19.13 -11.23 11.32
N HIS A 67 -18.99 -10.41 12.36
CA HIS A 67 -18.87 -10.85 13.75
C HIS A 67 -20.26 -10.80 14.38
#